data_AF-A0A7S1SNQ8-F1
#
_entry.id   AF-A0A7S1SNQ8-F1
#
_cell.length_a   1.000
_cell.length_b   1.000
_cell.length_c   1.000
_cell.angle_alpha   90.00
_cell.angle_beta   90.00
_cell.angle_gamma   90.00
#
_symmetry.space_group_name_H-M   'P 1'
#
loop_
_entity.id
_entity.type
_entity.pdbx_description
1 polymer ?
#
loop_
_entity_poly.entity_id
_entity_poly.type
_entity_poly.pdbx_seq_one_letter_code
_entity_poly.pdbx_strand_id
1 'polypeptide(L)'
;NTVISTDAKGMIEYWDASTHEFPADAVQFKYKMDTDLYTLAKAAATAPTLDVSKDGSKFASFCSDQKVRVFRFLTGKLYRTYDESLAAANELQRGEGELYRLENIDFGRRVAV
;
A
#
# COMPACT_ATOMS: atom_id res chain seq x y z
N ASN A 1 -16.47 13.53 5.25
CA ASN A 1 -15.86 13.67 3.91
C ASN A 1 -14.36 13.42 4.07
N THR A 2 -13.94 12.16 4.06
CA THR A 2 -12.57 11.79 4.48
C THR A 2 -11.59 11.78 3.33
N VAL A 3 -10.43 12.39 3.54
CA VAL A 3 -9.28 12.39 2.63
C VAL A 3 -8.16 11.55 3.24
N ILE A 4 -7.45 10.82 2.39
CA ILE A 4 -6.21 10.12 2.72
C ILE A 4 -5.10 10.80 1.93
N SER A 5 -4.03 11.20 2.60
CA SER A 5 -2.88 11.85 1.97
C SER A 5 -1.57 11.24 2.44
N THR A 6 -0.54 11.37 1.60
CA THR A 6 0.82 10.90 1.89
C THR A 6 1.83 12.03 1.74
N ASP A 7 2.94 11.96 2.48
CA ASP A 7 4.02 12.95 2.38
C ASP A 7 5.39 12.34 2.05
N ALA A 8 6.39 13.21 1.85
CA ALA A 8 7.77 12.84 1.54
C ALA A 8 8.51 12.16 2.70
N LYS A 9 7.94 12.13 3.92
CA LYS A 9 8.47 11.43 5.09
C LYS A 9 7.86 10.04 5.26
N GLY A 10 6.97 9.62 4.36
CA GLY A 10 6.27 8.34 4.47
C GLY A 10 5.15 8.35 5.50
N MET A 11 4.57 9.52 5.78
CA MET A 11 3.39 9.62 6.63
C MET A 11 2.13 9.40 5.80
N ILE A 12 1.21 8.56 6.29
CA ILE A 12 -0.16 8.46 5.76
C ILE A 12 -1.08 9.14 6.77
N GLU A 13 -1.84 10.16 6.36
CA GLU A 13 -2.75 10.91 7.23
C GLU A 13 -4.21 10.84 6.76
N TYR A 14 -5.11 10.95 7.72
CA TYR A 14 -6.55 11.00 7.53
C TYR A 14 -7.06 12.34 8.04
N TRP A 15 -7.87 13.04 7.24
CA TRP A 15 -8.46 14.32 7.60
C TRP A 15 -9.80 14.52 6.90
N ASP A 16 -10.71 15.30 7.49
CA ASP A 16 -11.95 15.70 6.83
C ASP A 16 -11.69 16.91 5.93
N ALA A 17 -12.16 16.86 4.68
CA ALA A 17 -11.88 17.93 3.71
C ALA A 17 -12.52 19.28 4.04
N SER A 18 -13.53 19.28 4.91
CA SER A 18 -14.30 20.47 5.27
C SER A 18 -13.75 21.11 6.55
N THR A 19 -13.37 20.29 7.54
CA THR A 19 -12.87 20.80 8.83
C THR A 19 -11.35 20.82 8.94
N HIS A 20 -10.65 20.05 8.09
CA HIS A 20 -9.20 19.77 8.18
C HIS A 20 -8.77 19.04 9.46
N GLU A 21 -9.73 18.49 10.20
CA GLU A 21 -9.48 17.75 11.44
C GLU A 21 -9.51 16.24 11.21
N PHE A 22 -9.06 15.48 12.20
CA PHE A 22 -9.16 14.02 12.17
C PHE A 22 -10.63 13.56 12.10
N PRO A 23 -11.02 12.70 11.15
CA PRO A 23 -12.42 12.35 10.89
C PRO A 23 -12.88 11.23 11.84
N ALA A 24 -12.97 11.53 13.14
CA ALA A 24 -13.22 10.55 14.19
C ALA A 24 -14.52 9.73 13.99
N ASP A 25 -15.55 10.33 13.40
CA ASP A 25 -16.84 9.66 13.15
C ASP A 25 -16.82 8.74 11.91
N ALA A 26 -15.78 8.82 11.09
CA ALA A 26 -15.67 8.06 9.84
C ALA A 26 -14.75 6.83 9.93
N VAL A 27 -13.99 6.69 11.02
CA VAL A 27 -12.99 5.63 11.20
C VAL A 27 -13.13 4.96 12.56
N GLN A 28 -12.56 3.77 12.71
CA GLN A 28 -12.64 2.91 13.89
C GLN A 28 -11.35 2.91 14.73
N PHE A 29 -10.53 3.95 14.60
CA PHE A 29 -9.34 4.14 15.41
C PHE A 29 -9.28 5.55 15.97
N LYS A 30 -8.74 5.68 17.19
CA LYS A 30 -8.55 6.97 17.85
C LYS A 30 -7.10 7.45 17.75
N TYR A 31 -6.15 6.53 17.90
CA TYR A 31 -4.73 6.84 17.87
C TYR A 31 -4.06 6.17 16.69
N LYS A 32 -3.13 6.88 16.06
CA LYS A 32 -2.36 6.36 14.92
C LYS A 32 -1.47 5.16 15.29
N MET A 33 -1.08 5.04 16.57
CA MET A 33 -0.35 3.87 17.07
C MET A 33 -1.19 2.58 17.03
N ASP A 34 -2.52 2.69 17.01
CA ASP A 34 -3.43 1.56 16.84
C ASP A 34 -3.58 1.14 15.37
N THR A 35 -2.82 1.75 14.45
CA THR A 35 -2.90 1.52 13.00
C THR A 35 -1.55 1.06 12.44
N ASP A 36 -1.46 0.85 11.12
CA ASP A 36 -0.20 0.59 10.42
C ASP A 36 0.21 1.75 9.52
N LEU A 37 -0.34 2.94 9.74
CA LEU A 37 -0.13 4.13 8.90
C LEU A 37 1.31 4.69 8.97
N TYR A 38 2.14 4.20 9.88
CA TYR A 38 3.59 4.49 9.97
C TYR A 38 4.47 3.51 9.19
N THR A 39 3.89 2.53 8.50
CA THR A 39 4.66 1.47 7.83
C THR A 39 5.63 2.02 6.78
N LEU A 40 5.24 3.07 6.05
CA LEU A 40 6.10 3.67 5.03
C LEU A 40 7.30 4.40 5.67
N ALA A 41 7.05 5.26 6.66
CA ALA A 41 8.11 5.94 7.41
C ALA A 41 9.10 4.95 8.05
N LYS A 42 8.62 3.86 8.65
CA LYS A 42 9.46 2.79 9.21
C LYS A 42 10.33 2.10 8.16
N ALA A 43 9.84 1.98 6.94
CA ALA A 43 10.56 1.39 5.81
C ALA A 43 11.44 2.41 5.05
N ALA A 44 11.52 3.66 5.53
CA ALA A 44 12.12 4.77 4.78
C ALA A 44 11.58 4.89 3.34
N ALA A 45 10.29 4.60 3.16
CA ALA A 45 9.59 4.61 1.88
C ALA A 45 8.56 5.75 1.81
N THR A 46 8.22 6.16 0.60
CA THR A 46 7.13 7.09 0.31
C THR A 46 6.09 6.41 -0.57
N ALA A 47 4.89 6.98 -0.63
CA ALA A 47 3.81 6.52 -1.50
C ALA A 47 3.37 7.68 -2.41
N PRO A 48 3.97 7.82 -3.61
CA PRO A 48 3.61 8.89 -4.55
C PRO A 48 2.18 8.78 -5.07
N THR A 49 1.59 7.58 -5.06
CA THR A 49 0.22 7.35 -5.50
C THR A 49 -0.51 6.44 -4.54
N LEU A 50 -1.82 6.71 -4.41
CA LEU A 50 -2.76 5.87 -3.69
C LEU A 50 -4.10 5.86 -4.42
N ASP A 51 -4.88 4.81 -4.23
CA ASP A 51 -6.24 4.71 -4.75
C ASP A 51 -7.14 3.97 -3.77
N VAL A 52 -8.44 4.29 -3.79
CA VAL A 52 -9.44 3.75 -2.87
C VAL A 52 -10.33 2.76 -3.61
N SER A 53 -10.65 1.63 -2.97
CA SER A 53 -11.55 0.64 -3.57
C SER A 53 -12.95 1.24 -3.78
N LYS A 54 -13.68 0.74 -4.78
CA LYS A 54 -15.03 1.24 -5.12
C LYS A 54 -16.02 1.17 -3.95
N ASP A 55 -15.86 0.18 -3.07
CA ASP A 55 -16.67 -0.01 -1.87
C ASP A 55 -16.16 0.82 -0.66
N GLY A 56 -15.07 1.57 -0.82
CA GLY A 56 -14.42 2.35 0.25
C GLY A 56 -13.78 1.51 1.36
N SER A 57 -13.79 0.17 1.27
CA SER A 57 -13.35 -0.68 2.37
C SER A 57 -11.83 -0.73 2.52
N LYS A 58 -11.09 -0.40 1.46
CA LYS A 58 -9.62 -0.43 1.40
C LYS A 58 -9.07 0.72 0.58
N PHE A 59 -7.79 0.98 0.78
CA PHE A 59 -6.99 1.76 -0.15
C PHE A 59 -5.66 1.06 -0.39
N ALA A 60 -5.10 1.26 -1.58
CA ALA A 60 -3.79 0.75 -1.97
C ALA A 60 -2.82 1.91 -2.17
N SER A 61 -1.54 1.66 -1.92
CA SER A 61 -0.46 2.60 -2.16
C SER A 61 0.65 1.93 -2.93
N PHE A 62 1.12 2.57 -4.01
CA PHE A 62 2.34 2.16 -4.70
C PHE A 62 3.51 2.91 -4.08
N CYS A 63 4.51 2.19 -3.60
CA CYS A 63 5.54 2.74 -2.74
C CYS A 63 6.91 2.76 -3.41
N SER A 64 7.76 3.70 -3.00
CA SER A 64 9.11 3.90 -3.54
C SER A 64 10.06 2.72 -3.34
N ASP A 65 9.73 1.80 -2.43
CA ASP A 65 10.50 0.59 -2.14
C ASP A 65 10.04 -0.63 -2.96
N GLN A 66 9.37 -0.40 -4.10
CA GLN A 66 8.86 -1.44 -5.00
C GLN A 66 7.83 -2.35 -4.31
N LYS A 67 7.01 -1.80 -3.41
CA LYS A 67 5.95 -2.54 -2.73
C LYS A 67 4.60 -1.89 -2.94
N VAL A 68 3.58 -2.71 -3.15
CA VAL A 68 2.18 -2.29 -3.07
C VAL A 68 1.65 -2.65 -1.69
N ARG A 69 1.14 -1.67 -0.96
CA ARG A 69 0.55 -1.89 0.37
C ARG A 69 -0.93 -1.55 0.35
N VAL A 70 -1.74 -2.53 0.75
CA VAL A 70 -3.19 -2.41 0.87
C VAL A 70 -3.56 -2.30 2.33
N PHE A 71 -4.37 -1.31 2.67
CA PHE A 71 -4.82 -1.03 4.02
C PHE A 71 -6.34 -1.14 4.11
N ARG A 72 -6.86 -1.52 5.27
CA ARG A 72 -8.29 -1.39 5.58
C ARG A 72 -8.58 0.06 5.92
N PHE A 73 -9.54 0.66 5.23
CA PHE A 73 -9.84 2.09 5.40
C PHE A 73 -10.24 2.41 6.85
N LEU A 74 -11.23 1.68 7.38
CA LEU A 74 -11.83 1.96 8.68
C LEU A 74 -10.85 1.82 9.85
N THR A 75 -9.92 0.87 9.79
CA THR A 75 -9.01 0.58 10.91
C THR A 75 -7.59 1.14 10.71
N GLY A 76 -7.26 1.61 9.50
CA GLY A 76 -5.89 2.01 9.15
C GLY A 76 -4.87 0.86 9.22
N LYS A 77 -5.32 -0.38 9.35
CA LYS A 77 -4.46 -1.57 9.46
C LYS A 77 -4.03 -2.06 8.08
N LEU A 78 -2.78 -2.50 7.99
CA LEU A 78 -2.22 -3.11 6.80
C LEU A 78 -2.94 -4.45 6.57
N TYR A 79 -3.60 -4.56 5.43
CA TYR A 79 -4.27 -5.78 5.00
C TYR A 79 -3.29 -6.73 4.29
N ARG A 80 -2.45 -6.19 3.40
CA ARG A 80 -1.49 -6.97 2.62
C ARG A 80 -0.37 -6.08 2.07
N THR A 81 0.80 -6.69 1.92
CA THR A 81 1.94 -6.13 1.19
C THR A 81 2.28 -7.07 0.04
N TYR A 82 2.46 -6.53 -1.15
CA TYR A 82 3.01 -7.21 -2.32
C TYR A 82 4.39 -6.65 -2.59
N ASP A 83 5.37 -7.52 -2.71
CA ASP A 83 6.75 -7.17 -3.07
C ASP A 83 6.88 -7.31 -4.59
N GLU A 84 6.98 -6.18 -5.28
CA GLU A 84 7.11 -6.09 -6.74
C GLU A 84 8.58 -5.98 -7.17
N SER A 85 9.52 -6.25 -6.26
CA SER A 85 10.94 -6.24 -6.61
C SER A 85 11.30 -7.38 -7.55
N LEU A 86 12.35 -7.15 -8.35
CA LEU A 86 12.91 -8.18 -9.22
C LEU A 86 13.33 -9.44 -8.44
N ALA A 87 13.79 -9.29 -7.20
CA ALA A 87 14.17 -10.40 -6.33
C ALA A 87 12.95 -11.29 -6.02
N ALA A 88 11.84 -10.69 -5.57
CA ALA A 88 10.60 -11.40 -5.29
C ALA A 88 10.02 -12.06 -6.56
N ALA A 89 10.07 -11.36 -7.69
CA ALA A 89 9.65 -11.91 -8.98
C ALA A 89 10.47 -13.14 -9.39
N ASN A 90 11.80 -13.10 -9.24
CA ASN A 90 12.66 -14.25 -9.52
C ASN A 90 12.41 -15.43 -8.59
N GLU A 91 12.17 -15.17 -7.30
CA GLU A 91 11.84 -16.21 -6.33
C GLU A 91 10.51 -16.89 -6.67
N LEU A 92 9.50 -16.12 -7.06
CA LEU A 92 8.22 -16.64 -7.53
C LEU A 92 8.36 -17.56 -8.75
N GLN A 93 9.22 -17.20 -9.72
CA GLN A 93 9.48 -18.03 -10.91
C GLN A 93 10.28 -19.30 -10.61
N ARG A 94 11.04 -19.34 -9.51
CA ARG A 94 11.79 -20.53 -9.07
C ARG A 94 10.94 -21.50 -8.26
N GLY A 95 9.85 -21.03 -7.66
CA GLY A 95 8.95 -21.83 -6.84
C GLY A 95 8.07 -22.81 -7.62
N GLU A 96 7.32 -23.64 -6.89
CA GLU A 96 6.44 -24.69 -7.45
C GLU A 96 5.03 -24.19 -7.80
N GLY A 97 4.78 -22.88 -7.69
CA GLY A 97 3.47 -22.26 -7.93
C GLY A 97 3.15 -22.10 -9.41
N GLU A 98 2.68 -23.16 -10.07
CA GLU A 98 2.32 -23.18 -11.50
C GLU A 98 1.37 -22.04 -11.92
N LEU A 99 0.51 -21.57 -11.03
CA LEU A 99 -0.47 -20.51 -11.32
C LEU A 99 0.17 -19.16 -11.70
N TYR A 100 1.40 -18.90 -11.26
CA TYR A 100 2.11 -17.63 -11.48
C TYR A 100 3.41 -17.80 -12.27
N ARG A 101 3.67 -19.01 -12.79
CA ARG A 101 4.85 -19.29 -13.60
C ARG A 101 4.65 -18.74 -15.01
N LEU A 102 5.64 -17.98 -15.47
CA LEU A 102 5.68 -17.42 -16.82
C LEU A 102 6.70 -18.18 -17.65
N GLU A 103 6.51 -18.14 -18.97
CA GLU A 103 7.51 -18.62 -19.92
C GLU A 103 8.74 -17.70 -19.88
N ASN A 104 9.94 -18.26 -20.05
CA ASN A 104 11.20 -17.54 -19.79
C ASN A 104 11.35 -16.27 -20.65
N ILE A 105 10.96 -16.32 -21.92
CA ILE A 105 11.04 -15.15 -22.82
C ILE A 105 10.02 -14.08 -22.38
N ASP A 106 8.79 -14.46 -22.06
CA ASP A 106 7.79 -13.50 -21.57
C ASP A 106 8.18 -12.87 -20.23
N PHE A 107 8.70 -13.67 -19.29
CA PHE A 107 9.22 -13.15 -18.02
C PHE A 107 10.36 -12.16 -18.25
N GLY A 108 11.36 -12.55 -19.06
CA GLY A 108 12.49 -11.68 -19.41
C GLY A 108 12.05 -10.36 -20.03
N ARG A 109 11.02 -10.39 -20.90
CA ARG A 109 10.43 -9.18 -21.49
C ARG A 109 9.74 -8.29 -20.45
N ARG A 110 9.04 -8.86 -19.47
CA ARG A 110 8.29 -8.09 -18.44
C ARG A 110 9.18 -7.45 -17.39
N VAL A 111 10.35 -8.04 -17.11
CA VAL A 111 11.28 -7.54 -16.10
C VAL A 111 12.39 -6.66 -16.68
N ALA A 112 12.49 -6.56 -18.01
CA ALA A 112 13.39 -5.63 -18.68
C ALA A 112 12.85 -4.19 -18.50
N VAL A 113 13.42 -3.46 -17.54
CA VAL A 113 13.18 -2.04 -17.26
C VAL A 113 14.46 -1.25 -17.49
#